data_AF-A0A1J7JEX2-F1
#
_entry.id   AF-A0A1J7JEX2-F1
#
_cell.length_a   1.000
_cell.length_b   1.000
_cell.length_c   1.000
_cell.angle_alpha   90.00
_cell.angle_beta   90.00
_cell.angle_gamma   90.00
#
_symmetry.space_group_name_H-M   'P 1'
#
loop_
_entity.id
_entity.type
_entity.pdbx_description
1 polymer ?
#
loop_
_entity_poly.entity_id
_entity_poly.type
_entity_poly.pdbx_seq_one_letter_code
_entity_poly.pdbx_strand_id
1 'polypeptide(L)'
;MSVLPGPSKLDLIPWDYNSEEHAQRAYLQRVACGWRFGEVPEWIEKCKDGKMMVYWLVLSDSVPDRGAQVATHIEKYPKESAALRDTATESWKGHARTPTNQPIHPIGHVGIVIPPESELEHLSLPSTGVAYIGKLYVSYALQSYGYGGATMRAVEAVSRGQLGADMCTLDTITHDWQMRPDIMERFYVQHGNPPPKISNEQWYKKLGYVAFHQDDKGYLHTHVDTGEKEYLPVSFYKKMLK
;
A
#
# COMPACT_ATOMS: atom_id res chain seq x y z
N MET A 1 3.15 -1.29 -23.95
CA MET A 1 3.68 -2.08 -22.82
C MET A 1 3.68 -1.17 -21.60
N SER A 2 2.84 -1.40 -20.60
CA SER A 2 2.91 -0.57 -19.38
C SER A 2 2.69 -1.42 -18.12
N VAL A 3 3.47 -2.50 -18.04
CA VAL A 3 4.04 -2.86 -16.74
C VAL A 3 5.05 -1.75 -16.46
N LEU A 4 4.85 -0.99 -15.39
CA LEU A 4 5.89 -0.11 -14.91
C LEU A 4 6.95 -1.04 -14.31
N PRO A 5 8.16 -1.14 -14.89
CA PRO A 5 9.20 -1.93 -14.26
C PRO A 5 9.45 -1.30 -12.90
N GLY A 6 9.04 -1.98 -11.83
CA GLY A 6 9.55 -1.65 -10.52
C GLY A 6 11.07 -1.87 -10.53
N PRO A 7 11.80 -1.36 -9.54
CA PRO A 7 13.23 -1.63 -9.46
C PRO A 7 13.49 -3.14 -9.38
N SER A 8 13.98 -3.73 -10.47
CA SER A 8 14.47 -5.11 -10.74
C SER A 8 13.78 -6.35 -10.12
N LYS A 9 12.78 -6.17 -9.25
CA LYS A 9 12.22 -7.19 -8.36
C LYS A 9 10.69 -7.28 -8.40
N LEU A 10 10.01 -6.23 -8.84
CA LEU A 10 8.55 -6.14 -8.80
C LEU A 10 8.02 -5.53 -10.09
N ASP A 11 6.89 -6.05 -10.51
CA ASP A 11 6.03 -5.46 -11.52
C ASP A 11 4.84 -4.81 -10.81
N LEU A 12 4.61 -3.53 -11.09
CA LEU A 12 3.43 -2.80 -10.61
C LEU A 12 2.33 -2.93 -11.67
N ILE A 13 1.34 -3.77 -11.38
CA ILE A 13 0.19 -4.01 -12.26
C ILE A 13 -0.99 -3.19 -11.77
N PRO A 14 -1.60 -2.33 -12.60
CA PRO A 14 -2.80 -1.58 -12.20
C PRO A 14 -3.91 -2.52 -11.71
N TRP A 15 -4.52 -2.16 -10.59
CA TRP A 15 -5.69 -2.85 -10.06
C TRP A 15 -6.90 -2.62 -10.97
N ASP A 16 -7.59 -3.68 -11.34
CA ASP A 16 -8.85 -3.58 -12.09
C ASP A 16 -10.00 -3.39 -11.10
N TYR A 17 -10.36 -2.12 -10.85
CA TYR A 17 -11.42 -1.78 -9.91
C TYR A 17 -12.83 -2.16 -10.40
N ASN A 18 -12.99 -2.59 -11.67
CA ASN A 18 -14.25 -3.12 -12.20
C ASN A 18 -14.35 -4.65 -12.06
N SER A 19 -13.28 -5.32 -11.64
CA SER A 19 -13.24 -6.77 -11.45
C SER A 19 -13.54 -7.17 -10.00
N GLU A 20 -14.58 -8.00 -9.81
CA GLU A 20 -14.94 -8.54 -8.50
C GLU A 20 -13.81 -9.39 -7.89
N GLU A 21 -13.06 -10.14 -8.70
CA GLU A 21 -11.93 -10.95 -8.25
C GLU A 21 -10.80 -10.09 -7.69
N HIS A 22 -10.52 -8.96 -8.35
CA HIS A 22 -9.54 -7.98 -7.92
C HIS A 22 -9.99 -7.28 -6.64
N ALA A 23 -11.26 -6.88 -6.53
CA ALA A 23 -11.81 -6.30 -5.31
C ALA A 23 -11.76 -7.29 -4.14
N GLN A 24 -12.13 -8.56 -4.38
CA GLN A 24 -12.06 -9.61 -3.38
C GLN A 24 -10.61 -9.88 -2.93
N ARG A 25 -9.64 -9.88 -3.86
CA ARG A 25 -8.21 -9.97 -3.49
C ARG A 25 -7.77 -8.82 -2.60
N ALA A 26 -8.17 -7.59 -2.93
CA ALA A 26 -7.81 -6.41 -2.14
C ALA A 26 -8.37 -6.54 -0.72
N TYR A 27 -9.62 -6.96 -0.60
CA TYR A 27 -10.26 -7.23 0.69
C TYR A 27 -9.47 -8.27 1.50
N LEU A 28 -9.12 -9.42 0.91
CA LEU A 28 -8.36 -10.46 1.59
C LEU A 28 -6.99 -9.96 2.08
N GLN A 29 -6.27 -9.21 1.26
CA GLN A 29 -4.98 -8.64 1.66
C GLN A 29 -5.12 -7.59 2.76
N ARG A 30 -6.26 -6.86 2.82
CA ARG A 30 -6.53 -5.93 3.92
C ARG A 30 -6.95 -6.60 5.22
N VAL A 31 -7.66 -7.72 5.13
CA VAL A 31 -7.88 -8.60 6.27
C VAL A 31 -6.54 -9.12 6.79
N ALA A 32 -5.67 -9.61 5.91
CA ALA A 32 -4.32 -10.06 6.28
C ALA A 32 -3.44 -8.94 6.87
N CYS A 33 -3.58 -7.71 6.36
CA CYS A 33 -2.95 -6.51 6.91
C CYS A 33 -3.47 -6.14 8.32
N GLY A 34 -4.66 -6.61 8.71
CA GLY A 34 -5.31 -6.28 9.97
C GLY A 34 -5.87 -4.85 10.04
N TRP A 35 -5.98 -4.15 8.90
CA TRP A 35 -6.27 -2.71 8.88
C TRP A 35 -7.30 -2.32 7.82
N ARG A 36 -8.39 -1.66 8.22
CA ARG A 36 -9.35 -0.95 7.35
C ARG A 36 -9.77 -1.76 6.10
N PHE A 37 -10.13 -3.03 6.26
CA PHE A 37 -10.55 -3.91 5.15
C PHE A 37 -11.93 -3.55 4.58
N GLY A 38 -12.79 -2.91 5.37
CA GLY A 38 -14.10 -2.42 4.93
C GLY A 38 -14.05 -1.24 3.93
N GLU A 39 -12.86 -0.74 3.60
CA GLU A 39 -12.71 0.45 2.74
C GLU A 39 -12.52 0.15 1.25
N VAL A 40 -12.40 -1.13 0.88
CA VAL A 40 -12.25 -1.50 -0.53
C VAL A 40 -13.35 -0.91 -1.41
N PRO A 41 -14.64 -0.86 -1.00
CA PRO A 41 -15.68 -0.17 -1.76
C PRO A 41 -15.38 1.33 -1.99
N GLU A 42 -14.85 2.03 -0.99
CA GLU A 42 -14.44 3.44 -1.13
C GLU A 42 -13.30 3.60 -2.14
N TRP A 43 -12.38 2.63 -2.20
CA TRP A 43 -11.26 2.67 -3.14
C TRP A 43 -11.74 2.51 -4.58
N ILE A 44 -12.74 1.66 -4.82
CA ILE A 44 -13.37 1.50 -6.13
C ILE A 44 -13.92 2.85 -6.61
N GLU A 45 -14.68 3.54 -5.77
CA GLU A 45 -15.26 4.84 -6.12
C GLU A 45 -14.17 5.90 -6.35
N LYS A 46 -13.13 5.94 -5.52
CA LYS A 46 -11.99 6.84 -5.73
C LYS A 46 -11.21 6.56 -7.02
N CYS A 47 -11.08 5.30 -7.42
CA CYS A 47 -10.47 4.91 -8.69
C CYS A 47 -11.33 5.35 -9.89
N LYS A 48 -12.66 5.13 -9.83
CA LYS A 48 -13.60 5.61 -10.85
C LYS A 48 -13.56 7.13 -11.02
N ASP A 49 -13.41 7.85 -9.91
CA ASP A 49 -13.27 9.31 -9.88
C ASP A 49 -11.89 9.81 -10.36
N GLY A 50 -10.94 8.90 -10.66
CA GLY A 50 -9.56 9.26 -11.03
C GLY A 50 -8.75 9.89 -9.90
N LYS A 51 -9.21 9.76 -8.64
CA LYS A 51 -8.56 10.30 -7.43
C LYS A 51 -7.59 9.30 -6.78
N MET A 52 -7.63 8.04 -7.20
CA MET A 52 -6.79 6.97 -6.66
C MET A 52 -6.40 5.99 -7.77
N MET A 53 -5.24 5.36 -7.62
CA MET A 53 -4.87 4.14 -8.34
C MET A 53 -4.21 3.19 -7.36
N VAL A 54 -4.62 1.94 -7.40
CA VAL A 54 -3.97 0.85 -6.67
C VAL A 54 -3.13 0.05 -7.65
N TYR A 55 -1.96 -0.38 -7.21
CA TYR A 55 -1.10 -1.30 -7.93
C TYR A 55 -0.96 -2.59 -7.14
N TRP A 56 -1.13 -3.71 -7.83
CA TRP A 56 -0.65 -5.00 -7.36
C TRP A 56 0.87 -5.05 -7.39
N LEU A 57 1.44 -5.67 -6.36
CA LEU A 57 2.86 -5.99 -6.28
C LEU A 57 3.05 -7.43 -6.72
N VAL A 58 3.59 -7.64 -7.92
CA VAL A 58 3.85 -8.97 -8.48
C VAL A 58 5.36 -9.18 -8.56
N LEU A 59 5.86 -10.33 -8.12
CA LEU A 59 7.28 -10.65 -8.27
C LEU A 59 7.65 -10.73 -9.75
N SER A 60 8.66 -9.97 -10.17
CA SER A 60 9.15 -9.99 -11.55
C SER A 60 9.85 -11.31 -11.86
N ASP A 61 9.89 -11.70 -13.13
CA ASP A 61 10.51 -12.96 -13.56
C ASP A 61 12.02 -13.03 -13.30
N SER A 62 12.66 -11.88 -13.07
CA SER A 62 14.07 -11.77 -12.67
C SER A 62 14.35 -12.13 -11.21
N VAL A 63 13.32 -12.32 -10.37
CA VAL A 63 13.51 -12.64 -8.94
C VAL A 63 13.99 -14.09 -8.78
N PRO A 64 15.14 -14.32 -8.10
CA PRO A 64 15.57 -15.66 -7.75
C PRO A 64 14.53 -16.38 -6.89
N ASP A 65 14.32 -17.67 -7.18
CA ASP A 65 13.36 -18.52 -6.46
C ASP A 65 11.93 -17.96 -6.43
N ARG A 66 11.53 -17.17 -7.45
CA ARG A 66 10.19 -16.57 -7.56
C ARG A 66 9.07 -17.57 -7.25
N GLY A 67 9.13 -18.77 -7.84
CA GLY A 67 8.13 -19.81 -7.61
C GLY A 67 8.03 -20.25 -6.15
N ALA A 68 9.17 -20.43 -5.48
CA ALA A 68 9.20 -20.78 -4.07
C ALA A 68 8.66 -19.65 -3.18
N GLN A 69 9.01 -18.40 -3.48
CA GLN A 69 8.50 -17.24 -2.74
C GLN A 69 6.99 -17.04 -2.90
N VAL A 70 6.46 -17.24 -4.12
CA VAL A 70 5.01 -17.24 -4.34
C VAL A 70 4.35 -18.38 -3.55
N ALA A 71 4.95 -19.58 -3.55
CA ALA A 71 4.45 -20.70 -2.75
C ALA A 71 4.43 -20.38 -1.25
N THR A 72 5.47 -19.76 -0.71
CA THR A 72 5.53 -19.30 0.69
C THR A 72 4.43 -18.27 1.02
N HIS A 73 4.13 -17.34 0.10
CA HIS A 73 3.00 -16.44 0.27
C HIS A 73 1.66 -17.20 0.28
N ILE A 74 1.45 -18.14 -0.64
CA ILE A 74 0.22 -18.92 -0.74
C ILE A 74 0.02 -19.83 0.49
N GLU A 75 1.09 -20.44 1.00
CA GLU A 75 1.05 -21.25 2.22
C GLU A 75 0.56 -20.42 3.41
N LYS A 76 1.04 -19.19 3.55
CA LYS A 76 0.59 -18.24 4.58
C LYS A 76 -0.84 -17.77 4.35
N TYR A 77 -1.24 -17.56 3.10
CA TYR A 77 -2.56 -17.03 2.72
C TYR A 77 -3.27 -17.93 1.69
N PRO A 78 -3.81 -19.10 2.08
CA PRO A 78 -4.37 -20.07 1.13
C PRO A 78 -5.56 -19.54 0.30
N LYS A 79 -6.29 -18.55 0.81
CA LYS A 79 -7.38 -17.88 0.09
C LYS A 79 -6.90 -17.01 -1.08
N GLU A 80 -5.59 -16.77 -1.18
CA GLU A 80 -4.94 -16.02 -2.26
C GLU A 80 -4.27 -16.95 -3.30
N SER A 81 -4.48 -18.28 -3.19
CA SER A 81 -3.87 -19.32 -4.05
C SER A 81 -4.23 -19.21 -5.53
N ALA A 82 -5.49 -18.88 -5.86
CA ALA A 82 -5.90 -18.68 -7.24
C ALA A 82 -5.15 -17.49 -7.86
N ALA A 83 -4.68 -17.61 -9.09
CA ALA A 83 -4.13 -16.46 -9.81
C ALA A 83 -5.24 -15.47 -10.15
N LEU A 84 -4.95 -14.16 -10.08
CA LEU A 84 -5.77 -13.16 -10.77
C LEU A 84 -5.35 -13.08 -12.24
N ARG A 85 -6.16 -12.47 -13.09
CA ARG A 85 -5.76 -12.07 -14.45
C ARG A 85 -5.47 -10.57 -14.48
N ASP A 86 -4.42 -10.15 -15.17
CA ASP A 86 -4.21 -8.73 -15.48
C ASP A 86 -5.24 -8.25 -16.51
N THR A 87 -6.33 -7.64 -16.05
CA THR A 87 -7.48 -7.22 -16.85
C THR A 87 -7.68 -5.71 -16.94
N ALA A 88 -6.99 -4.91 -16.12
CA ALA A 88 -7.21 -3.47 -16.06
C ALA A 88 -6.96 -2.79 -17.43
N THR A 89 -7.98 -2.17 -17.99
CA THR A 89 -7.92 -1.48 -19.30
C THR A 89 -7.40 -0.06 -19.20
N GLU A 90 -7.17 0.43 -17.99
CA GLU A 90 -6.67 1.78 -17.73
C GLU A 90 -5.68 1.80 -16.58
N SER A 91 -4.98 2.93 -16.47
CA SER A 91 -4.08 3.30 -15.40
C SER A 91 -4.46 4.70 -14.89
N TRP A 92 -3.53 5.42 -14.26
CA TRP A 92 -3.78 6.73 -13.67
C TRP A 92 -4.62 7.65 -14.56
N LYS A 93 -5.58 8.40 -13.98
CA LYS A 93 -6.43 9.38 -14.67
C LYS A 93 -7.12 8.83 -15.94
N GLY A 94 -7.48 7.54 -15.95
CA GLY A 94 -8.14 6.91 -17.10
C GLY A 94 -7.22 6.73 -18.31
N HIS A 95 -5.90 6.79 -18.13
CA HIS A 95 -4.96 6.52 -19.22
C HIS A 95 -5.10 5.08 -19.70
N ALA A 96 -5.65 4.92 -20.90
CA ALA A 96 -5.88 3.62 -21.52
C ALA A 96 -4.59 2.80 -21.60
N ARG A 97 -4.71 1.50 -21.29
CA ARG A 97 -3.66 0.49 -21.46
C ARG A 97 -4.25 -0.77 -22.06
N THR A 98 -3.40 -1.55 -22.72
CA THR A 98 -3.76 -2.91 -23.11
C THR A 98 -3.43 -3.86 -21.97
N PRO A 99 -4.42 -4.53 -21.34
CA PRO A 99 -4.15 -5.54 -20.33
C PRO A 99 -3.39 -6.72 -20.92
N THR A 100 -2.44 -7.30 -20.17
CA THR A 100 -1.66 -8.44 -20.66
C THR A 100 -2.48 -9.74 -20.67
N ASN A 101 -3.58 -9.79 -19.90
CA ASN A 101 -4.40 -10.97 -19.66
C ASN A 101 -3.63 -12.19 -19.09
N GLN A 102 -2.40 -11.98 -18.62
CA GLN A 102 -1.59 -13.01 -18.01
C GLN A 102 -2.03 -13.29 -16.57
N PRO A 103 -1.86 -14.53 -16.08
CA PRO A 103 -2.06 -14.84 -14.68
C PRO A 103 -1.02 -14.13 -13.81
N ILE A 104 -1.47 -13.54 -12.72
CA ILE A 104 -0.63 -12.85 -11.73
C ILE A 104 -0.95 -13.35 -10.32
N HIS A 105 0.07 -13.41 -9.47
CA HIS A 105 -0.06 -13.67 -8.03
C HIS A 105 0.42 -12.43 -7.27
N PRO A 106 -0.48 -11.49 -6.95
CA PRO A 106 -0.13 -10.34 -6.14
C PRO A 106 0.33 -10.79 -4.75
N ILE A 107 1.51 -10.34 -4.33
CA ILE A 107 2.02 -10.55 -2.96
C ILE A 107 1.74 -9.35 -2.04
N GLY A 108 1.01 -8.36 -2.55
CA GLY A 108 0.71 -7.12 -1.86
C GLY A 108 0.12 -6.07 -2.78
N HIS A 109 -0.08 -4.88 -2.25
CA HIS A 109 -0.61 -3.74 -2.98
C HIS A 109 -0.08 -2.41 -2.44
N VAL A 110 -0.23 -1.35 -3.22
CA VAL A 110 0.03 0.04 -2.81
C VAL A 110 -0.93 0.97 -3.53
N GLY A 111 -1.44 1.98 -2.83
CA GLY A 111 -2.24 3.05 -3.40
C GLY A 111 -1.42 4.32 -3.57
N ILE A 112 -1.63 5.02 -4.67
CA ILE A 112 -1.31 6.44 -4.77
C ILE A 112 -2.67 7.18 -4.84
N VAL A 113 -2.78 8.33 -4.19
CA VAL A 113 -4.02 9.11 -4.04
C VAL A 113 -3.72 10.59 -4.32
N ILE A 114 -4.65 11.26 -4.98
CA ILE A 114 -4.67 12.73 -5.07
C ILE A 114 -5.40 13.24 -3.83
N PRO A 115 -4.70 13.83 -2.85
CA PRO A 115 -5.34 14.34 -1.64
C PRO A 115 -6.31 15.48 -1.98
N PRO A 116 -7.45 15.59 -1.29
CA PRO A 116 -8.36 16.72 -1.45
C PRO A 116 -7.72 18.02 -0.97
N GLU A 117 -8.11 19.14 -1.56
CA GLU A 117 -7.55 20.47 -1.24
C GLU A 117 -7.67 20.83 0.24
N SER A 118 -8.77 20.45 0.89
CA SER A 118 -8.98 20.68 2.33
C SER A 118 -7.96 19.95 3.22
N GLU A 119 -7.51 18.76 2.80
CA GLU A 119 -6.48 18.01 3.53
C GLU A 119 -5.10 18.66 3.33
N LEU A 120 -4.81 19.12 2.10
CA LEU A 120 -3.60 19.85 1.79
C LEU A 120 -3.51 21.15 2.61
N GLU A 121 -4.59 21.92 2.67
CA GLU A 121 -4.66 23.15 3.47
C GLU A 121 -4.46 22.87 4.96
N HIS A 122 -5.17 21.87 5.50
CA HIS A 122 -5.04 21.46 6.91
C HIS A 122 -3.59 21.10 7.27
N LEU A 123 -2.89 20.42 6.36
CA LEU A 123 -1.50 19.99 6.53
C LEU A 123 -0.47 21.05 6.09
N SER A 124 -0.90 22.25 5.70
CA SER A 124 -0.04 23.33 5.19
C SER A 124 0.85 22.87 4.02
N LEU A 125 0.29 22.07 3.11
CA LEU A 125 0.93 21.58 1.89
C LEU A 125 0.49 22.40 0.67
N PRO A 126 1.26 22.40 -0.43
CA PRO A 126 0.84 23.01 -1.68
C PRO A 126 -0.45 22.37 -2.21
N SER A 127 -1.33 23.17 -2.82
CA SER A 127 -2.62 22.71 -3.39
C SER A 127 -2.46 21.83 -4.63
N THR A 128 -1.28 21.78 -5.24
CA THR A 128 -0.96 20.95 -6.41
C THR A 128 0.44 20.35 -6.29
N GLY A 129 0.74 19.32 -7.08
CA GLY A 129 2.07 18.70 -7.11
C GLY A 129 2.34 17.75 -5.93
N VAL A 130 1.29 17.32 -5.22
CA VAL A 130 1.37 16.41 -4.07
C VAL A 130 0.68 15.09 -4.43
N ALA A 131 1.37 13.97 -4.20
CA ALA A 131 0.79 12.63 -4.27
C ALA A 131 0.83 11.99 -2.87
N TYR A 132 -0.28 11.45 -2.40
CA TYR A 132 -0.31 10.70 -1.15
C TYR A 132 -0.10 9.20 -1.43
N ILE A 133 0.93 8.60 -0.85
CA ILE A 133 1.19 7.16 -0.92
C ILE A 133 0.54 6.51 0.30
N GLY A 134 -0.36 5.56 0.06
CA GLY A 134 -1.10 4.90 1.11
C GLY A 134 -1.34 3.43 0.82
N LYS A 135 -2.04 2.78 1.75
CA LYS A 135 -2.49 1.38 1.62
C LYS A 135 -1.36 0.41 1.23
N LEU A 136 -0.10 0.72 1.56
CA LEU A 136 1.02 -0.17 1.31
C LEU A 136 0.85 -1.43 2.16
N TYR A 137 0.84 -2.58 1.50
CA TYR A 137 0.88 -3.88 2.12
C TYR A 137 1.81 -4.79 1.32
N VAL A 138 2.68 -5.49 2.04
CA VAL A 138 3.50 -6.58 1.51
C VAL A 138 3.25 -7.78 2.43
N SER A 139 2.91 -8.92 1.83
CA SER A 139 2.75 -10.23 2.48
C SER A 139 3.75 -10.40 3.62
N TYR A 140 3.26 -10.67 4.83
CA TYR A 140 4.14 -10.87 6.01
C TYR A 140 5.13 -12.02 5.78
N ALA A 141 4.75 -13.02 4.98
CA ALA A 141 5.62 -14.15 4.61
C ALA A 141 6.84 -13.73 3.77
N LEU A 142 6.78 -12.57 3.11
CA LEU A 142 7.81 -12.05 2.21
C LEU A 142 8.39 -10.71 2.69
N GLN A 143 8.11 -10.29 3.92
CA GLN A 143 8.79 -9.15 4.51
C GLN A 143 10.28 -9.46 4.72
N SER A 144 11.12 -8.41 4.72
CA SER A 144 12.59 -8.49 4.73
C SER A 144 13.28 -8.86 3.41
N TYR A 145 12.56 -9.22 2.34
CA TYR A 145 13.14 -9.42 0.99
C TYR A 145 13.41 -8.11 0.22
N GLY A 146 13.07 -6.96 0.82
CA GLY A 146 13.26 -5.63 0.24
C GLY A 146 12.13 -5.16 -0.68
N TYR A 147 11.02 -5.90 -0.78
CA TYR A 147 9.89 -5.56 -1.63
C TYR A 147 9.18 -4.26 -1.26
N GLY A 148 9.06 -3.93 0.03
CA GLY A 148 8.50 -2.64 0.45
C GLY A 148 9.33 -1.45 -0.08
N GLY A 149 10.66 -1.52 0.04
CA GLY A 149 11.54 -0.46 -0.45
C GLY A 149 11.56 -0.38 -1.97
N ALA A 150 11.48 -1.52 -2.66
CA ALA A 150 11.31 -1.58 -4.11
C ALA A 150 9.99 -0.93 -4.55
N THR A 151 8.90 -1.21 -3.83
CA THR A 151 7.58 -0.61 -4.07
C THR A 151 7.61 0.89 -3.92
N MET A 152 8.15 1.41 -2.82
CA MET A 152 8.22 2.86 -2.56
C MET A 152 8.97 3.61 -3.68
N ARG A 153 10.11 3.09 -4.14
CA ARG A 153 10.83 3.70 -5.28
C ARG A 153 10.01 3.69 -6.57
N ALA A 154 9.28 2.61 -6.84
CA ALA A 154 8.43 2.52 -8.02
C ALA A 154 7.29 3.54 -7.97
N VAL A 155 6.57 3.64 -6.85
CA VAL A 155 5.45 4.60 -6.72
C VAL A 155 5.92 6.05 -6.67
N GLU A 156 7.12 6.32 -6.14
CA GLU A 156 7.75 7.64 -6.25
C GLU A 156 7.99 8.02 -7.72
N ALA A 157 8.55 7.11 -8.52
CA ALA A 157 8.76 7.33 -9.95
C ALA A 157 7.45 7.49 -10.74
N VAL A 158 6.41 6.71 -10.40
CA VAL A 158 5.07 6.86 -10.99
C VAL A 158 4.45 8.20 -10.64
N SER A 159 4.54 8.61 -9.38
CA SER A 159 4.02 9.90 -8.92
C SER A 159 4.69 11.06 -9.64
N ARG A 160 6.01 10.99 -9.84
CA ARG A 160 6.72 12.00 -10.64
C ARG A 160 6.34 11.95 -12.11
N GLY A 161 6.44 10.78 -12.74
CA GLY A 161 6.34 10.62 -14.19
C GLY A 161 4.93 10.68 -14.75
N GLN A 162 3.93 10.18 -14.02
CA GLN A 162 2.53 10.14 -14.48
C GLN A 162 1.65 11.20 -13.85
N LEU A 163 1.88 11.54 -12.56
CA LEU A 163 1.08 12.56 -11.88
C LEU A 163 1.70 13.97 -11.95
N GLY A 164 2.97 14.08 -12.34
CA GLY A 164 3.68 15.36 -12.30
C GLY A 164 3.88 15.86 -10.87
N ALA A 165 3.83 14.97 -9.87
CA ALA A 165 4.03 15.35 -8.48
C ALA A 165 5.49 15.82 -8.26
N ASP A 166 5.67 16.81 -7.40
CA ASP A 166 6.98 17.27 -6.92
C ASP A 166 7.30 16.66 -5.55
N MET A 167 6.29 16.18 -4.83
CA MET A 167 6.45 15.50 -3.55
C MET A 167 5.47 14.34 -3.37
N CYS A 168 5.92 13.36 -2.59
CA CYS A 168 5.04 12.36 -2.00
C CYS A 168 4.84 12.63 -0.52
N THR A 169 3.62 12.41 -0.04
CA THR A 169 3.27 12.39 1.38
C THR A 169 2.76 11.01 1.77
N LEU A 170 2.83 10.70 3.06
CA LEU A 170 2.22 9.52 3.66
C LEU A 170 2.04 9.76 5.16
N ASP A 171 1.24 8.94 5.81
CA ASP A 171 1.21 8.87 7.27
C ASP A 171 1.45 7.45 7.76
N THR A 172 1.77 7.36 9.05
CA THR A 172 1.82 6.10 9.76
C THR A 172 1.60 6.32 11.24
N ILE A 173 1.23 5.25 11.96
CA ILE A 173 1.08 5.30 13.42
C ILE A 173 2.44 5.62 14.05
N THR A 174 2.45 6.42 15.12
CA THR A 174 3.69 6.83 15.79
C THR A 174 4.49 5.64 16.31
N HIS A 175 5.82 5.79 16.39
CA HIS A 175 6.73 4.79 16.93
C HIS A 175 6.31 4.33 18.32
N ASP A 176 6.05 5.29 19.22
CA ASP A 176 5.74 5.01 20.62
C ASP A 176 4.47 4.17 20.77
N TRP A 177 3.48 4.36 19.89
CA TRP A 177 2.27 3.55 19.90
C TRP A 177 2.51 2.18 19.23
N GLN A 178 3.12 2.15 18.03
CA GLN A 178 3.33 0.91 17.28
C GLN A 178 4.21 -0.09 18.03
N MET A 179 5.22 0.40 18.76
CA MET A 179 6.22 -0.42 19.43
C MET A 179 5.85 -0.80 20.87
N ARG A 180 4.65 -0.45 21.37
CA ARG A 180 4.23 -0.92 22.70
C ARG A 180 4.09 -2.45 22.71
N PRO A 181 4.52 -3.15 23.77
CA PRO A 181 4.41 -4.61 23.85
C PRO A 181 2.99 -5.15 23.65
N ASP A 182 1.99 -4.50 24.25
CA ASP A 182 0.58 -4.91 24.15
C ASP A 182 0.03 -4.71 22.73
N ILE A 183 0.44 -3.65 22.04
CA ILE A 183 0.09 -3.39 20.64
C ILE A 183 0.76 -4.38 19.71
N MET A 184 2.05 -4.66 19.89
CA MET A 184 2.77 -5.65 19.08
C MET A 184 2.15 -7.04 19.22
N GLU A 185 1.80 -7.43 20.45
CA GLU A 185 1.13 -8.70 20.71
C GLU A 185 -0.22 -8.77 19.98
N ARG A 186 -1.08 -7.77 20.19
CA ARG A 186 -2.43 -7.72 19.62
C ARG A 186 -2.43 -7.65 18.09
N PHE A 187 -1.68 -6.74 17.49
CA PHE A 187 -1.76 -6.47 16.04
C PHE A 187 -0.89 -7.37 15.17
N TYR A 188 0.11 -8.03 15.74
CA TYR A 188 1.03 -8.88 14.98
C TYR A 188 1.02 -10.33 15.46
N VAL A 189 1.40 -10.57 16.72
CA VAL A 189 1.69 -11.93 17.22
C VAL A 189 0.43 -12.80 17.26
N GLN A 190 -0.70 -12.27 17.78
CA GLN A 190 -1.97 -13.01 17.85
C GLN A 190 -2.52 -13.41 16.48
N HIS A 191 -2.15 -12.68 15.43
CA HIS A 191 -2.47 -13.02 14.04
C HIS A 191 -1.43 -13.91 13.36
N GLY A 192 -0.46 -14.44 14.13
CA GLY A 192 0.64 -15.27 13.64
C GLY A 192 1.63 -14.51 12.78
N ASN A 193 1.67 -13.17 12.85
CA ASN A 193 2.61 -12.34 12.11
C ASN A 193 3.84 -12.04 12.97
N PRO A 194 5.04 -11.92 12.36
CA PRO A 194 6.22 -11.54 13.11
C PRO A 194 6.08 -10.11 13.65
N PRO A 195 6.46 -9.83 14.91
CA PRO A 195 6.45 -8.47 15.43
C PRO A 195 7.49 -7.62 14.68
N PRO A 196 7.20 -6.31 14.48
CA PRO A 196 8.11 -5.43 13.75
C PRO A 196 9.42 -5.22 14.53
N LYS A 197 10.56 -5.33 13.84
CA LYS A 197 11.88 -5.03 14.40
C LYS A 197 12.19 -3.53 14.46
N ILE A 198 11.56 -2.76 13.58
CA ILE A 198 11.61 -1.31 13.52
C ILE A 198 10.19 -0.81 13.23
N SER A 199 9.84 0.35 13.78
CA SER A 199 8.58 1.02 13.45
C SER A 199 8.54 1.44 11.97
N ASN A 200 7.32 1.62 11.45
CA ASN A 200 7.09 2.19 10.13
C ASN A 200 7.71 3.60 10.01
N GLU A 201 7.62 4.42 11.06
CA GLU A 201 8.26 5.75 11.11
C GLU A 201 9.77 5.66 10.84
N GLN A 202 10.46 4.79 11.57
CA GLN A 202 11.89 4.56 11.38
C GLN A 202 12.20 4.04 9.98
N TRP A 203 11.34 3.18 9.44
CA TRP A 203 11.49 2.66 8.09
C TRP A 203 11.34 3.74 7.02
N TYR A 204 10.30 4.58 7.09
CA TYR A 204 10.11 5.70 6.15
C TYR A 204 11.23 6.74 6.26
N LYS A 205 11.72 7.05 7.47
CA LYS A 205 12.91 7.91 7.68
C LYS A 205 14.14 7.37 6.94
N LYS A 206 14.39 6.05 6.99
CA LYS A 206 15.47 5.40 6.23
C LYS A 206 15.31 5.50 4.71
N LEU A 207 14.09 5.68 4.20
CA LEU A 207 13.81 5.91 2.78
C LEU A 207 13.91 7.38 2.36
N GLY A 208 14.27 8.27 3.29
CA GLY A 208 14.46 9.70 3.05
C GLY A 208 13.21 10.55 3.24
N TYR A 209 12.16 9.99 3.86
CA TYR A 209 10.99 10.78 4.26
C TYR A 209 11.27 11.57 5.54
N VAL A 210 10.74 12.78 5.61
CA VAL A 210 10.90 13.69 6.76
C VAL A 210 9.53 13.95 7.38
N ALA A 211 9.43 13.80 8.70
CA ALA A 211 8.22 14.12 9.44
C ALA A 211 7.93 15.62 9.36
N PHE A 212 6.67 16.01 9.20
CA PHE A 212 6.29 17.42 9.12
C PHE A 212 5.01 17.79 9.88
N HIS A 213 4.22 16.80 10.29
CA HIS A 213 3.01 16.99 11.08
C HIS A 213 2.74 15.73 11.92
N GLN A 214 2.04 15.89 13.05
CA GLN A 214 1.58 14.80 13.90
C GLN A 214 0.18 15.13 14.41
N ASP A 215 -0.70 14.13 14.46
CA ASP A 215 -2.02 14.22 15.04
C ASP A 215 -2.22 13.08 16.05
N ASP A 216 -2.42 13.43 17.31
CA ASP A 216 -2.65 12.47 18.40
C ASP A 216 -4.00 11.73 18.27
N LYS A 217 -4.90 12.22 17.38
CA LYS A 217 -6.21 11.64 17.09
C LYS A 217 -6.42 11.28 15.62
N GLY A 218 -5.34 10.95 14.91
CA GLY A 218 -5.37 10.73 13.46
C GLY A 218 -6.32 9.63 12.98
N TYR A 219 -6.39 8.49 13.66
CA TYR A 219 -7.32 7.40 13.28
C TYR A 219 -8.22 6.98 14.42
N LEU A 220 -9.52 6.83 14.15
CA LEU A 220 -10.43 6.15 15.07
C LEU A 220 -10.47 4.65 14.74
N HIS A 221 -9.78 3.85 15.56
CA HIS A 221 -9.78 2.40 15.44
C HIS A 221 -10.91 1.80 16.26
N THR A 222 -11.64 0.83 15.70
CA THR A 222 -12.60 0.01 16.45
C THR A 222 -12.01 -1.36 16.66
N HIS A 223 -11.77 -1.75 17.91
CA HIS A 223 -11.27 -3.06 18.28
C HIS A 223 -12.32 -4.11 17.93
N VAL A 224 -11.96 -5.08 17.08
CA VAL A 224 -12.93 -6.06 16.53
C VAL A 224 -13.54 -6.93 17.63
N ASP A 225 -12.75 -7.28 18.65
CA ASP A 225 -13.18 -8.20 19.70
C ASP A 225 -14.06 -7.55 20.77
N THR A 226 -13.80 -6.26 21.10
CA THR A 226 -14.48 -5.54 22.19
C THR A 226 -15.48 -4.51 21.69
N GLY A 227 -15.38 -4.08 20.43
CA GLY A 227 -16.14 -2.96 19.88
C GLY A 227 -15.69 -1.58 20.41
N GLU A 228 -14.69 -1.53 21.29
CA GLU A 228 -14.17 -0.28 21.84
C GLU A 228 -13.50 0.55 20.77
N LYS A 229 -13.58 1.87 20.92
CA LYS A 229 -12.99 2.83 20.00
C LYS A 229 -11.80 3.53 20.64
N GLU A 230 -10.68 3.54 19.94
CA GLU A 230 -9.44 4.19 20.37
C GLU A 230 -8.94 5.12 19.27
N TYR A 231 -8.50 6.31 19.65
CA TYR A 231 -7.77 7.20 18.75
C TYR A 231 -6.31 6.76 18.67
N LEU A 232 -5.83 6.53 17.45
CA LEU A 232 -4.44 6.19 17.20
C LEU A 232 -3.69 7.45 16.77
N PRO A 233 -2.54 7.74 17.40
CA PRO A 233 -1.69 8.85 17.02
C PRO A 233 -0.98 8.54 15.69
N VAL A 234 -0.91 9.53 14.80
CA VAL A 234 -0.29 9.40 13.48
C VAL A 234 0.74 10.49 13.25
N SER A 235 1.80 10.15 12.54
CA SER A 235 2.79 11.09 12.04
C SER A 235 2.74 11.13 10.53
N PHE A 236 2.74 12.34 9.98
CA PHE A 236 2.78 12.59 8.56
C PHE A 236 4.21 12.87 8.11
N TYR A 237 4.53 12.32 6.96
CA TYR A 237 5.85 12.32 6.36
C TYR A 237 5.77 12.82 4.92
N LYS A 238 6.80 13.54 4.49
CA LYS A 238 6.93 14.03 3.11
C LYS A 238 8.32 13.75 2.55
N LYS A 239 8.40 13.62 1.24
CA LYS A 239 9.64 13.49 0.49
C LYS A 239 9.52 14.22 -0.84
N MET A 240 10.48 15.10 -1.11
CA MET A 240 10.62 15.72 -2.42
C MET A 240 11.09 14.68 -3.42
N LEU A 241 10.42 14.62 -4.57
CA LEU A 241 10.79 13.76 -5.68
C LEU A 241 11.90 14.43 -6.50
N LYS A 242 12.78 13.61 -7.08
CA LYS A 242 13.87 14.06 -7.95
C LYS A 242 13.54 13.78 -9.40
#